data_AF-A0A242B0H6-F1
#
_entry.id   AF-A0A242B0H6-F1
#
_cell.length_a   1.000
_cell.length_b   1.000
_cell.length_c   1.000
_cell.angle_alpha   90.00
_cell.angle_beta   90.00
_cell.angle_gamma   90.00
#
_symmetry.space_group_name_H-M   'P 1'
#
loop_
_entity.id
_entity.type
_entity.pdbx_description
1 polymer ?
#
loop_
_entity_poly.entity_id
_entity_poly.type
_entity_poly.pdbx_seq_one_letter_code
_entity_poly.pdbx_strand_id
1 'polypeptide(L)'
;MDNQRKPALDQLSPQEKMARGSAWMTASNIISRLLGAVYIIPWYAWMGENAKAANGLFNMGYNIYTLFLLISTAGIPAAIAKQTARYNSLNEYGTSRRLFIRALQMMGGLGLLFALFMYIASPWLAHASGGGEELIPTMRSLSIAVLVFPCMSVIRGYFQGNQEMMPYALSQIVEQVARIFYMLLATFIIMKVMNGDYVTAVTQSTFAAFIGMLASILVLLYFLKKHQAYTSAFIHYSENKVNIATKELLLDTIKEAIPFIIVGSGVTIFKLVDQFTFMRIMSASTEYSNAQLLDLFSIFSANPDKLTMVVIALATSIASTGLPLITEAVTLKDRVGLAKLTSGNLQLFSFFMFPATFGVMLLAYPLNTLFYTPDSLGSNVLIQASFVGLFLGLYMLVSNMLQGMFENRAAISYLVVGFLVKLLLQYPAIRLFEVYGPLLATMLGFAVSCTLILKRIHEVARFKPSFVWRRTLLIFILTLIMLFASWITKMIFGTFLNEDSKFQSLLLILAVAGIGALVYGYLALKIRLAERLLGPGIARLRHKLKIK
;
A
#
# COMPACT_ATOMS: atom_id res chain seq x y z
N MET A 1 -29.98 -42.31 -26.50
CA MET A 1 -29.94 -41.96 -25.07
C MET A 1 -28.48 -42.03 -24.64
N ASP A 2 -27.75 -40.93 -24.81
CA ASP A 2 -26.32 -40.90 -24.50
C ASP A 2 -26.11 -40.15 -23.19
N ASN A 3 -25.75 -40.91 -22.16
CA ASN A 3 -25.70 -40.50 -20.77
C ASN A 3 -24.30 -39.96 -20.48
N GLN A 4 -24.00 -38.74 -20.94
CA GLN A 4 -22.76 -38.05 -20.56
C GLN A 4 -22.85 -37.66 -19.08
N ARG A 5 -22.29 -38.51 -18.22
CA ARG A 5 -21.97 -38.18 -16.83
C ARG A 5 -21.17 -36.88 -16.81
N LYS A 6 -21.81 -35.78 -16.38
CA LYS A 6 -21.11 -34.58 -15.92
C LYS A 6 -20.06 -35.04 -14.90
N PRO A 7 -18.76 -34.73 -15.07
CA PRO A 7 -17.80 -35.02 -14.02
C PRO A 7 -18.22 -34.20 -12.79
N ALA A 8 -18.60 -34.90 -11.73
CA ALA A 8 -18.79 -34.32 -10.41
C ALA A 8 -17.40 -33.93 -9.88
N LEU A 9 -16.87 -32.82 -10.41
CA LEU A 9 -15.86 -32.05 -9.70
C LEU A 9 -16.57 -31.51 -8.47
N ASP A 10 -16.08 -31.81 -7.27
CA ASP A 10 -16.55 -31.23 -6.01
C ASP A 10 -16.68 -29.72 -6.17
N GLN A 11 -17.90 -29.25 -6.49
CA GLN A 11 -18.17 -27.84 -6.69
C GLN A 11 -18.28 -27.26 -5.30
N LEU A 12 -17.16 -26.72 -4.81
CA LEU A 12 -17.12 -25.90 -3.61
C LEU A 12 -18.32 -24.94 -3.64
N SER A 13 -19.05 -24.87 -2.54
CA SER A 13 -20.15 -23.93 -2.39
C SER A 13 -19.65 -22.50 -2.60
N PRO A 14 -20.52 -21.54 -3.00
CA PRO A 14 -20.13 -20.14 -3.16
C PRO A 14 -19.42 -19.57 -1.92
N GLN A 15 -19.86 -19.99 -0.73
CA GLN A 15 -19.28 -19.57 0.55
C GLN A 15 -17.86 -20.13 0.74
N GLU A 16 -17.63 -21.40 0.39
CA GLU A 16 -16.30 -22.03 0.45
C GLU A 16 -15.34 -21.43 -0.59
N LYS A 17 -15.82 -21.12 -1.80
CA LYS A 17 -15.02 -20.41 -2.82
C LYS A 17 -14.61 -19.03 -2.34
N MET A 18 -15.52 -18.26 -1.74
CA MET A 18 -15.22 -16.94 -1.19
C MET A 18 -14.24 -17.03 -0.01
N ALA A 19 -14.42 -17.97 0.90
CA ALA A 19 -13.54 -18.17 2.05
C ALA A 19 -12.11 -18.56 1.60
N ARG A 20 -11.99 -19.54 0.69
CA ARG A 20 -10.71 -19.95 0.11
C ARG A 20 -10.06 -18.82 -0.68
N GLY A 21 -10.85 -18.06 -1.42
CA GLY A 21 -10.37 -16.91 -2.18
C GLY A 21 -9.82 -15.80 -1.27
N SER A 22 -10.51 -15.49 -0.17
CA SER A 22 -10.06 -14.55 0.85
C SER A 22 -8.75 -15.00 1.52
N ALA A 23 -8.63 -16.30 1.83
CA ALA A 23 -7.41 -16.88 2.39
C ALA A 23 -6.21 -16.72 1.45
N TRP A 24 -6.37 -17.02 0.15
CA TRP A 24 -5.34 -16.82 -0.87
C TRP A 24 -4.91 -15.35 -0.99
N MET A 25 -5.86 -14.43 -1.02
CA MET A 25 -5.58 -12.99 -1.10
C MET A 25 -4.87 -12.47 0.15
N THR A 26 -5.26 -12.96 1.32
CA THR A 26 -4.62 -12.58 2.59
C THR A 26 -3.19 -13.09 2.65
N ALA A 27 -2.97 -14.37 2.33
CA ALA A 27 -1.65 -14.98 2.33
C ALA A 27 -0.71 -14.31 1.32
N SER A 28 -1.15 -14.11 0.08
CA SER A 28 -0.35 -13.44 -0.95
C SER A 28 0.01 -12.01 -0.55
N ASN A 29 -0.92 -11.22 -0.02
CA ASN A 29 -0.62 -9.87 0.45
C ASN A 29 0.40 -9.84 1.59
N ILE A 30 0.30 -10.74 2.57
CA ILE A 30 1.24 -10.81 3.69
C ILE A 30 2.63 -11.23 3.20
N ILE A 31 2.71 -12.33 2.44
CA ILE A 31 3.97 -12.86 1.91
C ILE A 31 4.66 -11.81 1.04
N SER A 32 3.92 -11.18 0.11
CA SER A 32 4.51 -10.18 -0.78
C SER A 32 5.06 -8.97 -0.02
N ARG A 33 4.37 -8.52 1.02
CA ARG A 33 4.83 -7.39 1.85
C ARG A 33 6.05 -7.74 2.69
N LEU A 34 6.08 -8.92 3.31
CA LEU A 34 7.23 -9.39 4.08
C LEU A 34 8.47 -9.50 3.20
N LEU A 35 8.35 -10.16 2.04
CA LEU A 35 9.42 -10.22 1.05
C LEU A 35 9.86 -8.81 0.62
N GLY A 36 8.89 -7.91 0.40
CA GLY A 36 9.11 -6.50 0.07
C GLY A 36 9.79 -5.65 1.15
N ALA A 37 9.90 -6.12 2.39
CA ALA A 37 10.67 -5.47 3.45
C ALA A 37 12.04 -6.13 3.62
N VAL A 38 12.09 -7.48 3.59
CA VAL A 38 13.30 -8.26 3.87
C VAL A 38 14.41 -8.00 2.84
N TYR A 39 14.08 -7.75 1.58
CA TYR A 39 15.11 -7.51 0.54
C TYR A 39 16.02 -6.32 0.84
N ILE A 40 15.52 -5.33 1.60
CA ILE A 40 16.25 -4.08 1.88
C ILE A 40 17.55 -4.39 2.62
N ILE A 41 17.54 -5.37 3.52
CA ILE A 41 18.69 -5.70 4.37
C ILE A 41 19.92 -6.10 3.52
N PRO A 42 19.88 -7.15 2.67
CA PRO A 42 21.02 -7.50 1.83
C PRO A 42 21.30 -6.45 0.74
N TRP A 43 20.25 -5.88 0.13
CA TRP A 43 20.40 -4.89 -0.94
C TRP A 43 21.19 -3.66 -0.45
N TYR A 44 20.81 -3.10 0.69
CA TYR A 44 21.47 -1.94 1.29
C TYR A 44 22.91 -2.28 1.71
N ALA A 45 23.13 -3.46 2.28
CA ALA A 45 24.47 -3.90 2.68
C ALA A 45 25.43 -4.06 1.48
N TRP A 46 24.93 -4.49 0.33
CA TRP A 46 25.78 -4.64 -0.87
C TRP A 46 26.13 -3.31 -1.53
N MET A 47 25.27 -2.31 -1.43
CA MET A 47 25.54 -0.95 -1.94
C MET A 47 26.65 -0.22 -1.17
N GLY A 48 26.95 -0.63 0.07
CA GLY A 48 28.07 -0.10 0.84
C GLY A 48 27.90 1.38 1.18
N GLU A 49 28.94 2.18 0.98
CA GLU A 49 28.95 3.62 1.29
C GLU A 49 27.89 4.40 0.50
N ASN A 50 27.60 3.97 -0.74
CA ASN A 50 26.62 4.61 -1.61
C ASN A 50 25.17 4.18 -1.32
N ALA A 51 24.91 3.41 -0.26
CA ALA A 51 23.58 2.85 -0.01
C ALA A 51 22.49 3.92 0.21
N LYS A 52 22.83 5.05 0.83
CA LYS A 52 21.90 6.19 1.01
C LYS A 52 21.55 6.81 -0.34
N ALA A 53 22.54 7.24 -1.12
CA ALA A 53 22.36 7.75 -2.48
C ALA A 53 21.56 6.77 -3.38
N ALA A 54 21.94 5.49 -3.37
CA ALA A 54 21.27 4.43 -4.12
C ALA A 54 19.78 4.30 -3.75
N ASN A 55 19.46 4.32 -2.45
CA ASN A 55 18.08 4.24 -1.98
C ASN A 55 17.28 5.50 -2.34
N GLY A 56 17.94 6.66 -2.38
CA GLY A 56 17.36 7.94 -2.81
C GLY A 56 16.94 7.89 -4.27
N LEU A 57 17.85 7.52 -5.16
CA LEU A 57 17.56 7.35 -6.60
C LEU A 57 16.45 6.31 -6.83
N PHE A 58 16.53 5.17 -6.14
CA PHE A 58 15.50 4.13 -6.21
C PHE A 58 14.12 4.68 -5.82
N ASN A 59 14.02 5.38 -4.68
CA ASN A 59 12.75 5.93 -4.20
C ASN A 59 12.22 7.04 -5.11
N MET A 60 13.07 7.94 -5.59
CA MET A 60 12.68 9.02 -6.51
C MET A 60 12.06 8.49 -7.80
N GLY A 61 12.65 7.43 -8.38
CA GLY A 61 12.07 6.74 -9.54
C GLY A 61 10.74 6.07 -9.21
N TYR A 62 10.67 5.37 -8.07
CA TYR A 62 9.46 4.67 -7.62
C TYR A 62 8.29 5.61 -7.30
N ASN A 63 8.53 6.82 -6.81
CA ASN A 63 7.44 7.78 -6.52
C ASN A 63 6.68 8.17 -7.80
N ILE A 64 7.40 8.43 -8.89
CA ILE A 64 6.81 8.71 -10.21
C ILE A 64 6.10 7.47 -10.75
N TYR A 65 6.78 6.32 -10.74
CA TYR A 65 6.22 5.04 -11.18
C TYR A 65 4.92 4.67 -10.44
N THR A 66 4.86 4.93 -9.14
CA THR A 66 3.69 4.63 -8.29
C THR A 66 2.44 5.38 -8.74
N LEU A 67 2.57 6.59 -9.30
CA LEU A 67 1.43 7.34 -9.82
C LEU A 67 0.75 6.61 -10.99
N PHE A 68 1.54 6.12 -11.94
CA PHE A 68 1.04 5.33 -13.07
C PHE A 68 0.46 3.98 -12.64
N LEU A 69 1.10 3.34 -11.65
CA LEU A 69 0.56 2.13 -11.02
C LEU A 69 -0.81 2.40 -10.39
N LEU A 70 -0.98 3.52 -9.69
CA LEU A 70 -2.23 3.83 -9.02
C LEU A 70 -3.36 4.03 -10.04
N ILE A 71 -3.11 4.77 -11.13
CA ILE A 71 -4.08 4.93 -12.22
C ILE A 71 -4.50 3.56 -12.78
N SER A 72 -3.55 2.63 -12.86
CA SER A 72 -3.76 1.30 -13.45
C SER A 72 -4.37 0.27 -12.48
N THR A 73 -4.27 0.50 -11.17
CA THR A 73 -4.80 -0.40 -10.11
C THR A 73 -6.10 0.10 -9.51
N ALA A 74 -6.29 1.41 -9.42
CA ALA A 74 -7.46 2.01 -8.78
C ALA A 74 -8.67 1.86 -9.72
N GLY A 75 -9.54 0.92 -9.37
CA GLY A 75 -10.86 0.76 -9.98
C GLY A 75 -10.88 -0.10 -11.24
N ILE A 76 -9.80 -0.19 -12.03
CA ILE A 76 -9.81 -0.97 -13.29
C ILE A 76 -10.01 -2.48 -13.07
N PRO A 77 -9.26 -3.19 -12.21
CA PRO A 77 -9.51 -4.61 -11.96
C PRO A 77 -10.90 -4.88 -11.40
N ALA A 78 -11.36 -4.03 -10.47
CA ALA A 78 -12.67 -4.14 -9.85
C ALA A 78 -13.81 -3.90 -10.86
N ALA A 79 -13.63 -2.95 -11.78
CA ALA A 79 -14.52 -2.69 -12.90
C ALA A 79 -14.69 -3.93 -13.78
N ILE A 80 -13.56 -4.49 -14.23
CA ILE A 80 -13.55 -5.70 -15.05
C ILE A 80 -14.14 -6.87 -14.30
N ALA A 81 -13.82 -7.04 -13.01
CA ALA A 81 -14.37 -8.08 -12.16
C ALA A 81 -15.90 -7.99 -12.07
N LYS A 82 -16.44 -6.79 -11.80
CA LYS A 82 -17.87 -6.53 -11.69
C LYS A 82 -18.62 -6.85 -12.98
N GLN A 83 -18.10 -6.38 -14.12
CA GLN A 83 -18.73 -6.61 -15.42
C GLN A 83 -18.62 -8.08 -15.85
N THR A 84 -17.47 -8.72 -15.63
CA THR A 84 -17.26 -10.16 -15.88
C THR A 84 -18.26 -11.00 -15.07
N ALA A 85 -18.38 -10.73 -13.77
CA ALA A 85 -19.33 -11.43 -12.88
C ALA A 85 -20.78 -11.23 -13.33
N ARG A 86 -21.16 -10.01 -13.72
CA ARG A 86 -22.50 -9.69 -14.23
C ARG A 86 -22.84 -10.50 -15.49
N TYR A 87 -22.01 -10.48 -16.53
CA TYR A 87 -22.33 -11.19 -17.77
C TYR A 87 -22.27 -12.71 -17.62
N ASN A 88 -21.34 -13.23 -16.81
CA ASN A 88 -21.30 -14.66 -16.52
C ASN A 88 -22.57 -15.13 -15.78
N SER A 89 -23.12 -14.32 -14.86
CA SER A 89 -24.38 -14.64 -14.17
C SER A 89 -25.59 -14.68 -15.12
N LEU A 90 -25.50 -13.98 -16.25
CA LEU A 90 -26.50 -13.99 -17.33
C LEU A 90 -26.24 -15.08 -18.39
N ASN A 91 -25.28 -15.99 -18.16
CA ASN A 91 -24.79 -16.97 -19.15
C ASN A 91 -24.25 -16.35 -20.46
N GLU A 92 -23.82 -15.09 -20.42
CA GLU A 92 -23.28 -14.32 -21.55
C GLU A 92 -21.74 -14.35 -21.57
N TYR A 93 -21.17 -15.56 -21.51
CA TYR A 93 -19.72 -15.78 -21.42
C TYR A 93 -18.95 -15.25 -22.65
N GLY A 94 -19.56 -15.27 -23.84
CA GLY A 94 -18.96 -14.68 -25.05
C GLY A 94 -18.81 -13.16 -24.96
N THR A 95 -19.80 -12.48 -24.39
CA THR A 95 -19.76 -11.03 -24.15
C THR A 95 -18.75 -10.66 -23.06
N SER A 96 -18.66 -11.45 -22.00
CA SER A 96 -17.64 -11.34 -20.96
C SER A 96 -16.20 -11.45 -21.54
N ARG A 97 -15.95 -12.42 -22.43
CA ARG A 97 -14.67 -12.57 -23.11
C ARG A 97 -14.35 -11.42 -24.07
N ARG A 98 -15.34 -10.92 -24.82
CA ARG A 98 -15.17 -9.73 -25.68
C ARG A 98 -14.81 -8.49 -24.88
N LEU A 99 -15.46 -8.30 -23.72
CA LEU A 99 -15.14 -7.23 -22.77
C LEU A 99 -13.70 -7.33 -22.27
N PHE A 100 -13.28 -8.52 -21.85
CA PHE A 100 -11.91 -8.76 -21.40
C PHE A 100 -10.87 -8.41 -22.48
N ILE A 101 -11.08 -8.84 -23.73
CA ILE A 101 -10.14 -8.56 -24.84
C ILE A 101 -10.10 -7.06 -25.15
N ARG A 102 -11.25 -6.38 -25.20
CA ARG A 102 -11.30 -4.93 -25.45
C ARG A 102 -10.65 -4.14 -24.32
N ALA A 103 -10.85 -4.55 -23.07
CA ALA A 103 -10.18 -3.96 -21.91
C ALA A 103 -8.65 -4.13 -22.00
N LEU A 104 -8.18 -5.30 -22.40
CA LEU A 104 -6.75 -5.59 -22.57
C LEU A 104 -6.13 -4.70 -23.66
N GLN A 105 -6.80 -4.55 -24.81
CA GLN A 105 -6.34 -3.67 -25.90
C GLN A 105 -6.24 -2.20 -25.46
N MET A 106 -7.27 -1.71 -24.77
CA MET A 106 -7.31 -0.33 -24.28
C MET A 106 -6.22 -0.09 -23.23
N MET A 107 -6.01 -1.03 -22.32
CA MET A 107 -4.95 -0.93 -21.30
C MET A 107 -3.55 -1.11 -21.89
N GLY A 108 -3.38 -1.88 -22.97
CA GLY A 108 -2.14 -1.93 -23.73
C GLY A 108 -1.80 -0.59 -24.35
N GLY A 109 -2.80 0.09 -24.95
CA GLY A 109 -2.63 1.45 -25.47
C GLY A 109 -2.30 2.47 -24.38
N LEU A 110 -2.99 2.39 -23.23
CA LEU A 110 -2.72 3.27 -22.08
C LEU A 110 -1.32 3.03 -21.48
N GLY A 111 -0.93 1.76 -21.33
CA GLY A 111 0.41 1.39 -20.87
C GLY A 111 1.50 1.89 -21.80
N LEU A 112 1.32 1.77 -23.12
CA LEU A 112 2.25 2.32 -24.10
C LEU A 112 2.35 3.85 -24.00
N LEU A 113 1.23 4.54 -23.85
CA LEU A 113 1.20 5.99 -23.69
C LEU A 113 1.94 6.43 -22.42
N PHE A 114 1.65 5.81 -21.27
CA PHE A 114 2.32 6.15 -20.00
C PHE A 114 3.79 5.77 -19.99
N ALA A 115 4.17 4.63 -20.58
CA ALA A 115 5.56 4.22 -20.71
C ALA A 115 6.34 5.19 -21.60
N LEU A 116 5.79 5.58 -22.75
CA LEU A 116 6.42 6.53 -23.66
C LEU A 116 6.55 7.91 -23.00
N PHE A 117 5.49 8.38 -22.35
CA PHE A 117 5.51 9.63 -21.61
C PHE A 117 6.58 9.62 -20.51
N MET A 118 6.61 8.59 -19.66
CA MET A 118 7.60 8.48 -18.59
C MET A 118 9.04 8.37 -19.14
N TYR A 119 9.24 7.66 -20.25
CA TYR A 119 10.55 7.53 -20.89
C TYR A 119 11.05 8.87 -21.44
N ILE A 120 10.21 9.59 -22.19
CA ILE A 120 10.55 10.90 -22.78
C ILE A 120 10.71 11.97 -21.69
N ALA A 121 9.82 11.99 -20.69
CA ALA A 121 9.86 12.95 -19.60
C ALA A 121 10.96 12.66 -18.56
N SER A 122 11.61 11.49 -18.62
CA SER A 122 12.62 11.07 -17.63
C SER A 122 13.74 12.09 -17.38
N PRO A 123 14.34 12.78 -18.38
CA PRO A 123 15.39 13.76 -18.11
C PRO A 123 14.84 14.95 -17.32
N TRP A 124 13.69 15.49 -17.73
CA TRP A 124 13.07 16.62 -17.05
C TRP A 124 12.65 16.26 -15.61
N LEU A 125 12.03 15.10 -15.43
CA LEU A 125 11.61 14.60 -14.11
C LEU A 125 12.81 14.36 -13.19
N ALA A 126 13.92 13.84 -13.73
CA ALA A 126 15.12 13.56 -12.98
C ALA A 126 15.79 14.85 -12.48
N HIS A 127 15.97 15.85 -13.35
CA HIS A 127 16.50 17.16 -12.96
C HIS A 127 15.57 17.91 -12.00
N ALA A 128 14.24 17.87 -12.24
CA ALA A 128 13.27 18.49 -11.35
C ALA A 128 13.28 17.89 -9.94
N SER A 129 13.56 16.59 -9.83
CA SER A 129 13.67 15.87 -8.54
C SER A 129 15.00 16.12 -7.82
N GLY A 130 15.96 16.76 -8.48
CA GLY A 130 17.33 16.95 -7.98
C GLY A 130 18.24 15.72 -8.09
N GLY A 131 17.75 14.58 -8.59
CA GLY A 131 18.57 13.37 -8.78
C GLY A 131 19.52 13.42 -9.98
N GLY A 132 19.44 14.46 -10.81
CA GLY A 132 20.38 14.69 -11.91
C GLY A 132 20.39 13.59 -12.96
N GLU A 133 21.52 13.42 -13.64
CA GLU A 133 21.67 12.43 -14.73
C GLU A 133 21.60 10.97 -14.23
N GLU A 134 22.00 10.73 -12.98
CA GLU A 134 22.00 9.38 -12.37
C GLU A 134 20.58 8.81 -12.18
N LEU A 135 19.57 9.68 -12.06
CA LEU A 135 18.18 9.27 -11.91
C LEU A 135 17.49 8.92 -13.25
N ILE A 136 18.01 9.41 -14.37
CA ILE A 136 17.44 9.17 -15.72
C ILE A 136 17.35 7.67 -16.05
N PRO A 137 18.43 6.87 -15.98
CA PRO A 137 18.37 5.44 -16.30
C PRO A 137 17.41 4.68 -15.37
N THR A 138 17.35 5.06 -14.09
CA THR A 138 16.41 4.51 -13.12
C THR A 138 14.96 4.73 -13.57
N MET A 139 14.57 5.95 -13.97
CA MET A 139 13.23 6.24 -14.48
C MET A 139 12.92 5.51 -15.79
N ARG A 140 13.88 5.45 -16.72
CA ARG A 140 13.70 4.74 -18.00
C ARG A 140 13.51 3.23 -17.81
N SER A 141 14.19 2.62 -16.85
CA SER A 141 13.99 1.20 -16.55
C SER A 141 12.57 0.91 -16.03
N LEU A 142 12.00 1.82 -15.24
CA LEU A 142 10.64 1.69 -14.69
C LEU A 142 9.56 1.91 -15.74
N SER A 143 9.81 2.72 -16.77
CA SER A 143 8.82 2.95 -17.83
C SER A 143 8.46 1.66 -18.59
N ILE A 144 9.40 0.72 -18.70
CA ILE A 144 9.16 -0.60 -19.30
C ILE A 144 8.18 -1.42 -18.43
N ALA A 145 8.23 -1.28 -17.11
CA ALA A 145 7.26 -1.91 -16.22
C ALA A 145 5.85 -1.27 -16.38
N VAL A 146 5.79 0.06 -16.54
CA VAL A 146 4.52 0.80 -16.80
C VAL A 146 3.83 0.34 -18.09
N LEU A 147 4.59 -0.09 -19.10
CA LEU A 147 4.03 -0.61 -20.35
C LEU A 147 3.15 -1.84 -20.13
N VAL A 148 3.59 -2.73 -19.25
CA VAL A 148 3.03 -4.08 -19.08
C VAL A 148 1.97 -4.13 -17.98
N PHE A 149 2.13 -3.28 -16.96
CA PHE A 149 1.32 -3.32 -15.75
C PHE A 149 -0.20 -3.19 -15.97
N PRO A 150 -0.72 -2.25 -16.80
CA PRO A 150 -2.16 -2.11 -16.99
C PRO A 150 -2.82 -3.37 -17.56
N CYS A 151 -2.16 -4.05 -18.49
CA CYS A 151 -2.62 -5.32 -19.07
C CYS A 151 -2.73 -6.41 -18.00
N MET A 152 -1.69 -6.53 -17.18
CA MET A 152 -1.65 -7.48 -16.07
C MET A 152 -2.76 -7.23 -15.04
N SER A 153 -3.06 -5.96 -14.76
CA SER A 153 -4.17 -5.50 -13.91
C SER A 153 -5.54 -6.01 -14.41
N VAL A 154 -5.78 -5.93 -15.73
CA VAL A 154 -7.01 -6.44 -16.37
C VAL A 154 -7.15 -7.95 -16.25
N ILE A 155 -6.07 -8.71 -16.49
CA ILE A 155 -6.10 -10.18 -16.39
C ILE A 155 -6.41 -10.62 -14.96
N ARG A 156 -5.79 -9.97 -13.98
CA ARG A 156 -6.11 -10.16 -12.56
C ARG A 156 -7.58 -9.85 -12.24
N GLY A 157 -8.11 -8.73 -12.76
CA GLY A 157 -9.52 -8.37 -12.64
C GLY A 157 -10.48 -9.39 -13.26
N TYR A 158 -10.11 -10.00 -14.39
CA TYR A 158 -10.90 -11.07 -15.03
C TYR A 158 -10.99 -12.32 -14.15
N PHE A 159 -9.88 -12.79 -13.59
CA PHE A 159 -9.88 -13.89 -12.62
C PHE A 159 -10.67 -13.55 -11.35
N GLN A 160 -10.54 -12.32 -10.86
CA GLN A 160 -11.32 -11.83 -9.72
C GLN A 160 -12.83 -11.87 -10.00
N GLY A 161 -13.26 -11.48 -11.21
CA GLY A 161 -14.67 -11.55 -11.65
C GLY A 161 -15.21 -12.96 -11.78
N ASN A 162 -14.37 -13.93 -12.15
CA ASN A 162 -14.70 -15.35 -12.19
C ASN A 162 -14.67 -16.03 -10.81
N GLN A 163 -14.43 -15.27 -9.73
CA GLN A 163 -14.25 -15.79 -8.37
C GLN A 163 -13.04 -16.72 -8.21
N GLU A 164 -12.09 -16.67 -9.14
CA GLU A 164 -10.85 -17.46 -9.09
C GLU A 164 -9.71 -16.61 -8.53
N MET A 165 -9.60 -16.55 -7.21
CA MET A 165 -8.55 -15.75 -6.56
C MET A 165 -7.18 -16.44 -6.54
N MET A 166 -7.11 -17.76 -6.77
CA MET A 166 -5.86 -18.50 -6.72
C MET A 166 -4.86 -18.07 -7.81
N PRO A 167 -5.22 -17.97 -9.11
CA PRO A 167 -4.32 -17.43 -10.13
C PRO A 167 -3.85 -16.00 -9.83
N TYR A 168 -4.75 -15.15 -9.32
CA TYR A 168 -4.41 -13.79 -8.88
C TYR A 168 -3.33 -13.85 -7.80
N ALA A 169 -3.59 -14.54 -6.68
CA ALA A 169 -2.73 -14.60 -5.52
C ALA A 169 -1.35 -15.20 -5.87
N LEU A 170 -1.34 -16.29 -6.65
CA LEU A 170 -0.10 -16.93 -7.07
C LEU A 170 0.70 -16.03 -8.00
N SER A 171 0.05 -15.35 -8.95
CA SER A 171 0.73 -14.39 -9.83
C SER A 171 1.41 -13.27 -9.03
N GLN A 172 0.80 -12.79 -7.94
CA GLN A 172 1.37 -11.76 -7.06
C GLN A 172 2.56 -12.27 -6.24
N ILE A 173 2.51 -13.52 -5.76
CA ILE A 173 3.64 -14.12 -5.05
C ILE A 173 4.82 -14.32 -6.01
N VAL A 174 4.57 -14.91 -7.19
CA VAL A 174 5.60 -15.14 -8.21
C VAL A 174 6.19 -13.83 -8.72
N GLU A 175 5.37 -12.80 -8.93
CA GLU A 175 5.83 -11.44 -9.25
C GLU A 175 6.86 -10.94 -8.23
N GLN A 176 6.52 -11.04 -6.94
CA GLN A 176 7.36 -10.54 -5.86
C GLN A 176 8.66 -11.33 -5.73
N VAL A 177 8.59 -12.65 -5.83
CA VAL A 177 9.76 -13.54 -5.74
C VAL A 177 10.71 -13.27 -6.91
N ALA A 178 10.20 -13.27 -8.15
CA ALA A 178 11.03 -13.00 -9.34
C ALA A 178 11.65 -11.60 -9.31
N ARG A 179 10.89 -10.58 -8.90
CA ARG A 179 11.38 -9.21 -8.72
C ARG A 179 12.53 -9.15 -7.72
N ILE A 180 12.36 -9.71 -6.52
CA ILE A 180 13.40 -9.65 -5.48
C ILE A 180 14.61 -10.48 -5.87
N PHE A 181 14.38 -11.68 -6.41
CA PHE A 181 15.47 -12.55 -6.85
C PHE A 181 16.34 -11.85 -7.89
N TYR A 182 15.74 -11.29 -8.94
CA TYR A 182 16.49 -10.55 -9.96
C TYR A 182 17.18 -9.31 -9.39
N MET A 183 16.48 -8.51 -8.60
CA MET A 183 17.02 -7.31 -7.96
C MET A 183 18.28 -7.63 -7.13
N LEU A 184 18.19 -8.64 -6.26
CA LEU A 184 19.29 -9.03 -5.40
C LEU A 184 20.44 -9.67 -6.20
N LEU A 185 20.13 -10.57 -7.14
CA LEU A 185 21.13 -11.20 -7.98
C LEU A 185 21.91 -10.17 -8.81
N ALA A 186 21.21 -9.26 -9.49
CA ALA A 186 21.84 -8.22 -10.29
C ALA A 186 22.68 -7.27 -9.43
N THR A 187 22.15 -6.84 -8.26
CA THR A 187 22.89 -5.98 -7.33
C THR A 187 24.15 -6.68 -6.81
N PHE A 188 24.06 -7.95 -6.45
CA PHE A 188 25.21 -8.71 -5.96
C PHE A 188 26.29 -8.87 -7.03
N ILE A 189 25.90 -9.24 -8.26
CA ILE A 189 26.85 -9.38 -9.37
C ILE A 189 27.54 -8.03 -9.65
N ILE A 190 26.77 -6.95 -9.76
CA ILE A 190 27.33 -5.63 -10.08
C ILE A 190 28.23 -5.14 -8.93
N MET A 191 27.72 -5.11 -7.69
CA MET A 191 28.41 -4.47 -6.58
C MET A 191 29.50 -5.32 -5.94
N LYS A 192 29.39 -6.66 -5.96
CA LYS A 192 30.32 -7.57 -5.25
C LYS A 192 31.20 -8.42 -6.15
N VAL A 193 30.75 -8.73 -7.37
CA VAL A 193 31.54 -9.55 -8.31
C VAL A 193 32.28 -8.66 -9.31
N MET A 194 31.59 -7.69 -9.91
CA MET A 194 32.14 -6.82 -10.95
C MET A 194 32.79 -5.54 -10.39
N ASN A 195 32.56 -5.20 -9.11
CA ASN A 195 32.91 -3.91 -8.52
C ASN A 195 32.43 -2.71 -9.37
N GLY A 196 31.22 -2.84 -9.92
CA GLY A 196 30.59 -1.86 -10.77
C GLY A 196 29.98 -0.68 -9.99
N ASP A 197 29.36 0.22 -10.74
CA ASP A 197 28.77 1.44 -10.21
C ASP A 197 27.36 1.23 -9.61
N TYR A 198 27.07 1.96 -8.54
CA TYR A 198 25.81 1.86 -7.80
C TYR A 198 24.61 2.35 -8.63
N VAL A 199 24.78 3.31 -9.53
CA VAL A 199 23.69 3.78 -10.42
C VAL A 199 23.25 2.66 -11.37
N THR A 200 24.22 1.87 -11.87
CA THR A 200 23.93 0.69 -12.69
C THR A 200 23.19 -0.37 -11.87
N ALA A 201 23.62 -0.62 -10.63
CA ALA A 201 22.95 -1.55 -9.73
C ALA A 201 21.52 -1.11 -9.38
N VAL A 202 21.28 0.19 -9.13
CA VAL A 202 19.95 0.76 -8.91
C VAL A 202 19.08 0.62 -10.15
N THR A 203 19.62 0.91 -11.34
CA THR A 203 18.90 0.78 -12.62
C THR A 203 18.42 -0.66 -12.86
N GLN A 204 19.26 -1.66 -12.58
CA GLN A 204 18.87 -3.08 -12.67
C GLN A 204 17.89 -3.47 -11.55
N SER A 205 18.06 -2.91 -10.35
CA SER A 205 17.13 -3.11 -9.24
C SER A 205 15.72 -2.60 -9.56
N THR A 206 15.60 -1.48 -10.26
CA THR A 206 14.32 -0.94 -10.70
C THR A 206 13.77 -1.67 -11.92
N PHE A 207 14.62 -2.12 -12.85
CA PHE A 207 14.24 -3.01 -13.95
C PHE A 207 13.64 -4.34 -13.47
N ALA A 208 14.01 -4.80 -12.27
CA ALA A 208 13.43 -5.98 -11.64
C ALA A 208 11.88 -5.92 -11.51
N ALA A 209 11.28 -4.72 -11.49
CA ALA A 209 9.84 -4.55 -11.54
C ALA A 209 9.24 -5.17 -12.81
N PHE A 210 9.86 -4.94 -13.96
CA PHE A 210 9.44 -5.52 -15.24
C PHE A 210 9.61 -7.05 -15.24
N ILE A 211 10.74 -7.56 -14.74
CA ILE A 211 10.97 -9.01 -14.61
C ILE A 211 9.91 -9.69 -13.75
N GLY A 212 9.54 -9.07 -12.62
CA GLY A 212 8.43 -9.54 -11.79
C GLY A 212 7.10 -9.57 -12.56
N MET A 213 6.79 -8.54 -13.33
CA MET A 213 5.56 -8.50 -14.13
C MET A 213 5.54 -9.55 -15.23
N LEU A 214 6.67 -9.79 -15.91
CA LEU A 214 6.77 -10.88 -16.88
C LEU A 214 6.48 -12.24 -16.23
N ALA A 215 7.10 -12.53 -15.08
CA ALA A 215 6.84 -13.77 -14.35
C ALA A 215 5.37 -13.89 -13.94
N SER A 216 4.75 -12.80 -13.47
CA SER A 216 3.32 -12.77 -13.16
C SER A 216 2.44 -13.03 -14.38
N ILE A 217 2.75 -12.42 -15.52
CA ILE A 217 1.99 -12.61 -16.76
C ILE A 217 2.11 -14.06 -17.24
N LEU A 218 3.28 -14.68 -17.16
CA LEU A 218 3.45 -16.09 -17.51
C LEU A 218 2.54 -17.00 -16.68
N VAL A 219 2.46 -16.75 -15.36
CA VAL A 219 1.52 -17.46 -14.48
C VAL A 219 0.08 -17.21 -14.93
N LEU A 220 -0.31 -15.95 -15.14
CA LEU A 220 -1.66 -15.59 -15.52
C LEU A 220 -2.06 -16.19 -16.88
N LEU A 221 -1.17 -16.19 -17.87
CA LEU A 221 -1.39 -16.79 -19.19
C LEU A 221 -1.51 -18.31 -19.12
N TYR A 222 -0.69 -18.97 -18.29
CA TYR A 222 -0.81 -20.40 -18.02
C TYR A 222 -2.21 -20.73 -17.47
N PHE A 223 -2.66 -20.01 -16.44
CA PHE A 223 -4.00 -20.21 -15.89
C PHE A 223 -5.10 -19.79 -16.86
N LEU A 224 -4.88 -18.78 -17.71
CA LEU A 224 -5.86 -18.33 -18.69
C LEU A 224 -6.05 -19.40 -19.78
N LYS A 225 -4.98 -20.04 -20.23
CA LYS A 225 -5.04 -21.17 -21.18
C LYS A 225 -5.75 -22.37 -20.55
N LYS A 226 -5.45 -22.69 -19.29
CA LYS A 226 -6.15 -23.73 -18.54
C LYS A 226 -7.64 -23.41 -18.40
N HIS A 227 -7.98 -22.20 -17.99
CA HIS A 227 -9.37 -21.73 -17.83
C HIS A 227 -10.12 -21.74 -19.17
N GLN A 228 -9.49 -21.31 -20.27
CA GLN A 228 -10.10 -21.36 -21.61
C GLN A 228 -10.44 -22.78 -22.05
N ALA A 229 -9.65 -23.79 -21.68
CA ALA A 229 -9.97 -25.19 -21.94
C ALA A 229 -11.24 -25.66 -21.21
N TYR A 230 -11.59 -25.06 -20.06
CA TYR A 230 -12.82 -25.33 -19.32
C TYR A 230 -14.00 -24.44 -19.74
N THR A 231 -13.75 -23.18 -20.11
CA THR A 231 -14.81 -22.21 -20.48
C THR A 231 -15.23 -22.29 -21.94
N SER A 232 -14.45 -22.93 -22.81
CA SER A 232 -14.79 -23.13 -24.23
C SER A 232 -16.16 -23.78 -24.41
N ALA A 233 -16.54 -24.73 -23.54
CA ALA A 233 -17.87 -25.32 -23.51
C ALA A 233 -18.96 -24.29 -23.18
N PHE A 234 -18.77 -23.46 -22.14
CA PHE A 234 -19.74 -22.42 -21.75
C PHE A 234 -19.86 -21.27 -22.76
N ILE A 235 -18.79 -20.97 -23.51
CA ILE A 235 -18.81 -19.97 -24.60
C ILE A 235 -19.59 -20.51 -25.81
N HIS A 236 -19.49 -21.81 -26.09
CA HIS A 236 -20.24 -22.46 -27.18
C HIS A 236 -21.76 -22.47 -26.95
N TYR A 237 -22.20 -22.48 -25.68
CA TYR A 237 -23.61 -22.36 -25.28
C TYR A 237 -24.02 -20.94 -24.86
N SER A 238 -23.18 -19.93 -25.11
CA SER A 238 -23.47 -18.54 -24.77
C SER A 238 -24.54 -17.98 -25.71
N GLU A 239 -25.61 -17.39 -25.17
CA GLU A 239 -26.70 -16.85 -25.99
C GLU A 239 -26.25 -15.69 -26.90
N ASN A 240 -25.22 -14.93 -26.50
CA ASN A 240 -24.63 -13.83 -27.28
C ASN A 240 -25.65 -12.77 -27.73
N LYS A 241 -26.78 -12.63 -27.03
CA LYS A 241 -27.89 -11.74 -27.43
C LYS A 241 -27.62 -10.29 -27.08
N VAL A 242 -26.74 -10.03 -26.11
CA VAL A 242 -26.44 -8.67 -25.65
C VAL A 242 -25.32 -8.03 -26.47
N ASN A 243 -25.68 -7.13 -27.38
CA ASN A 243 -24.71 -6.30 -28.11
C ASN A 243 -24.43 -5.05 -27.28
N ILE A 244 -23.25 -4.96 -26.68
CA ILE A 244 -22.93 -3.90 -25.73
C ILE A 244 -21.92 -2.97 -26.39
N ALA A 245 -22.15 -1.67 -26.26
CA ALA A 245 -21.14 -0.64 -26.44
C ALA A 245 -20.05 -0.82 -25.36
N THR A 246 -19.21 -1.84 -25.53
CA THR A 246 -18.20 -2.27 -24.57
C THR A 246 -17.25 -1.13 -24.20
N LYS A 247 -17.01 -0.22 -25.15
CA LYS A 247 -16.20 0.98 -24.98
C LYS A 247 -16.85 1.98 -24.03
N GLU A 248 -18.16 2.22 -24.14
CA GLU A 248 -18.90 3.15 -23.28
C GLU A 248 -18.94 2.65 -21.83
N LEU A 249 -19.25 1.36 -21.64
CA LEU A 249 -19.25 0.73 -20.32
C LEU A 249 -17.88 0.81 -19.63
N LEU A 250 -16.79 0.57 -20.37
CA LEU A 250 -15.42 0.72 -19.86
C LEU A 250 -15.08 2.18 -19.55
N LEU A 251 -15.47 3.11 -20.43
CA LEU A 251 -15.25 4.55 -20.22
C LEU A 251 -16.00 5.07 -19.01
N ASP A 252 -17.25 4.65 -18.80
CA ASP A 252 -18.03 5.05 -17.64
C ASP A 252 -17.45 4.47 -16.35
N THR A 253 -16.96 3.23 -16.38
CA THR A 253 -16.30 2.68 -15.20
C THR A 253 -14.95 3.36 -14.90
N ILE A 254 -14.22 3.80 -15.93
CA ILE A 254 -13.03 4.65 -15.73
C ILE A 254 -13.42 5.99 -15.12
N LYS A 255 -14.48 6.64 -15.62
CA LYS A 255 -14.97 7.90 -15.04
C LYS A 255 -15.36 7.74 -13.57
N GLU A 256 -15.99 6.63 -13.21
CA GLU A 256 -16.30 6.28 -11.82
C GLU A 256 -15.04 6.05 -10.97
N ALA A 257 -13.95 5.56 -11.56
CA ALA A 257 -12.68 5.34 -10.88
C ALA A 257 -11.85 6.63 -10.67
N ILE A 258 -12.06 7.68 -11.47
CA ILE A 258 -11.27 8.93 -11.39
C ILE A 258 -11.24 9.52 -9.97
N PRO A 259 -12.37 9.69 -9.26
CA PRO A 259 -12.32 10.19 -7.88
C PRO A 259 -11.48 9.34 -6.94
N PHE A 260 -11.57 8.01 -7.06
CA PHE A 260 -10.77 7.08 -6.28
C PHE A 260 -9.28 7.17 -6.63
N ILE A 261 -8.95 7.36 -7.91
CA ILE A 261 -7.57 7.60 -8.35
C ILE A 261 -7.03 8.90 -7.73
N ILE A 262 -7.79 10.00 -7.80
CA ILE A 262 -7.34 11.30 -7.28
C ILE A 262 -7.13 11.23 -5.77
N VAL A 263 -8.14 10.74 -5.03
CA VAL A 263 -8.09 10.66 -3.58
C VAL A 263 -7.03 9.65 -3.12
N GLY A 264 -6.94 8.50 -3.79
CA GLY A 264 -5.92 7.49 -3.54
C GLY A 264 -4.49 7.96 -3.85
N SER A 265 -4.33 8.85 -4.84
CA SER A 265 -3.04 9.44 -5.21
C SER A 265 -2.58 10.51 -4.25
N GLY A 266 -3.43 10.98 -3.32
CA GLY A 266 -3.13 12.10 -2.43
C GLY A 266 -1.79 11.95 -1.71
N VAL A 267 -1.49 10.75 -1.16
CA VAL A 267 -0.20 10.46 -0.51
C VAL A 267 0.97 10.57 -1.49
N THR A 268 0.86 9.98 -2.68
CA THR A 268 1.91 10.02 -3.70
C THR A 268 2.14 11.45 -4.20
N ILE A 269 1.08 12.23 -4.42
CA ILE A 269 1.17 13.64 -4.84
C ILE A 269 1.90 14.47 -3.79
N PHE A 270 1.64 14.25 -2.50
CA PHE A 270 2.36 14.94 -1.42
C PHE A 270 3.86 14.59 -1.44
N LYS A 271 4.21 13.31 -1.64
CA LYS A 271 5.60 12.88 -1.77
C LYS A 271 6.30 13.47 -2.99
N LEU A 272 5.59 13.64 -4.10
CA LEU A 272 6.15 14.29 -5.29
C LEU A 272 6.46 15.77 -5.03
N VAL A 273 5.62 16.47 -4.26
CA VAL A 273 5.97 17.83 -3.81
C VAL A 273 7.24 17.79 -2.97
N ASP A 274 7.38 16.85 -2.04
CA ASP A 274 8.60 16.72 -1.24
C ASP A 274 9.83 16.51 -2.12
N GLN A 275 9.75 15.57 -3.07
CA GLN A 275 10.80 15.26 -4.02
C GLN A 275 11.19 16.45 -4.92
N PHE A 276 10.24 17.20 -5.46
CA PHE A 276 10.52 18.32 -6.35
C PHE A 276 10.96 19.59 -5.63
N THR A 277 10.67 19.72 -4.32
CA THR A 277 10.94 20.96 -3.57
C THR A 277 12.14 20.84 -2.64
N PHE A 278 12.39 19.68 -2.04
CA PHE A 278 13.39 19.52 -0.98
C PHE A 278 14.80 19.93 -1.43
N MET A 279 15.31 19.30 -2.49
CA MET A 279 16.66 19.56 -3.01
C MET A 279 16.86 21.03 -3.35
N ARG A 280 15.88 21.65 -4.01
CA ARG A 280 15.93 23.06 -4.45
C ARG A 280 15.89 24.04 -3.29
N ILE A 281 15.07 23.79 -2.27
CA ILE A 281 14.94 24.69 -1.13
C ILE A 281 16.14 24.56 -0.21
N MET A 282 16.62 23.35 0.03
CA MET A 282 17.81 23.12 0.85
C MET A 282 19.05 23.73 0.19
N SER A 283 19.29 23.50 -1.11
CA SER A 283 20.44 24.11 -1.81
C SER A 283 20.41 25.64 -1.85
N ALA A 284 19.21 26.24 -1.83
CA ALA A 284 19.05 27.69 -1.77
C ALA A 284 19.19 28.27 -0.35
N SER A 285 19.17 27.44 0.70
CA SER A 285 19.14 27.89 2.10
C SER A 285 20.28 27.38 2.97
N THR A 286 21.06 26.42 2.48
CA THR A 286 22.22 25.84 3.16
C THR A 286 23.39 25.66 2.18
N GLU A 287 24.57 25.33 2.72
CA GLU A 287 25.79 25.09 1.93
C GLU A 287 26.00 23.59 1.63
N TYR A 288 24.95 22.77 1.74
CA TYR A 288 25.07 21.33 1.52
C TYR A 288 25.37 21.01 0.05
N SER A 289 26.26 20.04 -0.16
CA SER A 289 26.53 19.49 -1.48
C SER A 289 25.35 18.67 -1.98
N ASN A 290 25.23 18.49 -3.31
CA ASN A 290 24.17 17.65 -3.89
C ASN A 290 24.19 16.21 -3.35
N ALA A 291 25.37 15.65 -3.07
CA ALA A 291 25.51 14.32 -2.47
C ALA A 291 24.92 14.28 -1.05
N GLN A 292 25.20 15.30 -0.23
CA GLN A 292 24.62 15.42 1.11
C GLN A 292 23.09 15.57 1.04
N LEU A 293 22.59 16.39 0.11
CA LEU A 293 21.14 16.57 -0.05
C LEU A 293 20.44 15.27 -0.48
N LEU A 294 21.07 14.47 -1.33
CA LEU A 294 20.55 13.16 -1.73
C LEU A 294 20.50 12.18 -0.55
N ASP A 295 21.53 12.18 0.31
CA ASP A 295 21.55 11.38 1.54
C ASP A 295 20.45 11.81 2.51
N LEU A 296 20.26 13.12 2.70
CA LEU A 296 19.19 13.65 3.55
C LEU A 296 17.81 13.29 2.97
N PHE A 297 17.64 13.34 1.65
CA PHE A 297 16.42 12.89 0.98
C PHE A 297 16.11 11.42 1.28
N SER A 298 17.12 10.55 1.22
CA SER A 298 16.97 9.15 1.58
C SER A 298 16.58 8.96 3.04
N ILE A 299 17.13 9.78 3.94
CA ILE A 299 16.85 9.71 5.38
C ILE A 299 15.40 10.07 5.70
N PHE A 300 14.78 11.07 5.06
CA PHE A 300 13.39 11.45 5.37
C PHE A 300 12.33 10.82 4.48
N SER A 301 12.66 10.52 3.22
CA SER A 301 11.71 9.94 2.26
C SER A 301 11.92 8.43 2.16
N ALA A 302 13.05 8.00 1.61
CA ALA A 302 13.23 6.60 1.21
C ALA A 302 13.25 5.61 2.39
N ASN A 303 14.00 5.91 3.45
CA ASN A 303 14.22 5.02 4.58
C ASN A 303 12.94 4.85 5.42
N PRO A 304 12.27 5.91 5.88
CA PRO A 304 11.11 5.77 6.75
C PRO A 304 9.89 5.25 6.02
N ASP A 305 9.75 5.53 4.72
CA ASP A 305 8.62 5.09 3.91
C ASP A 305 8.40 3.57 3.97
N LYS A 306 9.47 2.79 3.87
CA LYS A 306 9.37 1.32 3.86
C LYS A 306 8.85 0.78 5.19
N LEU A 307 9.27 1.39 6.29
CA LEU A 307 8.88 0.97 7.65
C LEU A 307 7.47 1.47 8.00
N THR A 308 7.19 2.74 7.72
CA THR A 308 5.88 3.34 8.01
C THR A 308 4.77 2.76 7.15
N MET A 309 5.05 2.36 5.89
CA MET A 309 4.06 1.71 5.03
C MET A 309 3.57 0.37 5.59
N VAL A 310 4.39 -0.39 6.32
CA VAL A 310 3.94 -1.63 6.98
C VAL A 310 2.81 -1.33 7.97
N VAL A 311 2.97 -0.26 8.75
CA VAL A 311 1.97 0.19 9.74
C VAL A 311 0.74 0.77 9.03
N ILE A 312 0.93 1.70 8.10
CA ILE A 312 -0.15 2.34 7.33
C ILE A 312 -1.00 1.27 6.64
N ALA A 313 -0.40 0.19 6.16
CA ALA A 313 -1.11 -0.84 5.43
C ALA A 313 -2.08 -1.68 6.28
N LEU A 314 -2.04 -1.57 7.62
CA LEU A 314 -3.11 -2.03 8.51
C LEU A 314 -4.33 -1.11 8.41
N ALA A 315 -4.13 0.21 8.42
CA ALA A 315 -5.21 1.18 8.24
C ALA A 315 -5.89 1.02 6.88
N THR A 316 -5.11 0.78 5.81
CA THR A 316 -5.67 0.58 4.46
C THR A 316 -6.50 -0.70 4.37
N SER A 317 -6.13 -1.76 5.09
CA SER A 317 -6.91 -3.00 5.15
C SER A 317 -8.27 -2.79 5.83
N ILE A 318 -8.31 -2.00 6.90
CA ILE A 318 -9.56 -1.61 7.56
C ILE A 318 -10.41 -0.76 6.61
N ALA A 319 -9.79 0.20 5.92
CA ALA A 319 -10.46 1.05 4.95
C ALA A 319 -11.11 0.26 3.82
N SER A 320 -10.38 -0.69 3.22
CA SER A 320 -10.87 -1.50 2.10
C SER A 320 -11.96 -2.50 2.50
N THR A 321 -11.89 -3.05 3.72
CA THR A 321 -12.91 -3.98 4.22
C THR A 321 -14.18 -3.27 4.70
N GLY A 322 -14.04 -2.04 5.20
CA GLY A 322 -15.17 -1.21 5.62
C GLY A 322 -15.96 -0.59 4.46
N LEU A 323 -15.33 -0.37 3.30
CA LEU A 323 -15.95 0.33 2.17
C LEU A 323 -17.28 -0.30 1.71
N PRO A 324 -17.37 -1.62 1.41
CA PRO A 324 -18.63 -2.22 0.97
C PRO A 324 -19.75 -2.11 2.02
N LEU A 325 -19.42 -2.27 3.30
CA LEU A 325 -20.39 -2.21 4.41
C LEU A 325 -20.95 -0.79 4.60
N ILE A 326 -20.10 0.23 4.41
CA ILE A 326 -20.53 1.63 4.45
C ILE A 326 -21.45 1.92 3.25
N THR A 327 -21.05 1.50 2.05
CA THR A 327 -21.84 1.69 0.83
C THR A 327 -23.21 1.02 0.95
N GLU A 328 -23.27 -0.21 1.48
CA GLU A 328 -24.50 -0.94 1.74
C GLU A 328 -25.39 -0.20 2.75
N ALA A 329 -24.85 0.19 3.91
CA ALA A 329 -25.62 0.90 4.94
C ALA A 329 -26.18 2.23 4.44
N VAL A 330 -25.43 2.97 3.60
CA VAL A 330 -25.90 4.21 2.97
C VAL A 330 -27.01 3.92 1.96
N THR A 331 -26.85 2.88 1.14
CA THR A 331 -27.81 2.48 0.10
C THR A 331 -29.13 2.00 0.71
N LEU A 332 -29.06 1.20 1.78
CA LEU A 332 -30.22 0.74 2.55
C LEU A 332 -30.81 1.82 3.47
N LYS A 333 -30.21 3.02 3.50
CA LYS A 333 -30.59 4.13 4.40
C LYS A 333 -30.55 3.74 5.88
N ASP A 334 -29.75 2.74 6.26
CA ASP A 334 -29.54 2.33 7.65
C ASP A 334 -28.61 3.32 8.37
N ARG A 335 -29.22 4.39 8.91
CA ARG A 335 -28.51 5.44 9.65
C ARG A 335 -27.82 4.92 10.91
N VAL A 336 -28.43 3.96 11.60
CA VAL A 336 -27.90 3.42 12.86
C VAL A 336 -26.71 2.51 12.58
N GLY A 337 -26.83 1.62 11.60
CA GLY A 337 -25.73 0.79 11.11
C GLY A 337 -24.57 1.64 10.61
N LEU A 338 -24.84 2.66 9.80
CA LEU A 338 -23.81 3.58 9.30
C LEU A 338 -23.04 4.28 10.42
N ALA A 339 -23.75 4.82 11.42
CA ALA A 339 -23.12 5.47 12.58
C ALA A 339 -22.25 4.50 13.40
N LYS A 340 -22.73 3.26 13.57
CA LYS A 340 -22.01 2.20 14.30
C LYS A 340 -20.78 1.72 13.54
N LEU A 341 -20.90 1.48 12.24
CA LEU A 341 -19.78 1.12 11.34
C LEU A 341 -18.73 2.22 11.32
N THR A 342 -19.15 3.47 11.18
CA THR A 342 -18.25 4.63 11.20
C THR A 342 -17.46 4.72 12.49
N SER A 343 -18.14 4.64 13.64
CA SER A 343 -17.49 4.66 14.95
C SER A 343 -16.58 3.45 15.14
N GLY A 344 -17.02 2.27 14.70
CA GLY A 344 -16.27 1.02 14.77
C GLY A 344 -14.96 1.09 14.00
N ASN A 345 -14.99 1.60 12.77
CA ASN A 345 -13.80 1.73 11.92
C ASN A 345 -12.77 2.71 12.52
N LEU A 346 -13.21 3.86 13.06
CA LEU A 346 -12.30 4.80 13.75
C LEU A 346 -11.69 4.22 15.02
N GLN A 347 -12.46 3.44 15.78
CA GLN A 347 -11.98 2.75 16.97
C GLN A 347 -11.01 1.62 16.61
N LEU A 348 -11.30 0.85 15.56
CA LEU A 348 -10.46 -0.23 15.06
C LEU A 348 -9.13 0.32 14.52
N PHE A 349 -9.19 1.45 13.81
CA PHE A 349 -8.01 2.19 13.38
C PHE A 349 -7.14 2.56 14.58
N SER A 350 -7.72 3.20 15.60
CA SER A 350 -6.98 3.58 16.81
C SER A 350 -6.37 2.34 17.49
N PHE A 351 -7.12 1.24 17.56
CA PHE A 351 -6.74 -0.01 18.21
C PHE A 351 -5.48 -0.65 17.61
N PHE A 352 -5.27 -0.52 16.30
CA PHE A 352 -4.08 -1.06 15.63
C PHE A 352 -2.99 0.00 15.42
N MET A 353 -3.36 1.20 14.99
CA MET A 353 -2.39 2.21 14.56
C MET A 353 -1.64 2.85 15.72
N PHE A 354 -2.27 3.07 16.87
CA PHE A 354 -1.56 3.63 18.03
C PHE A 354 -0.45 2.70 18.52
N PRO A 355 -0.71 1.44 18.93
CA PRO A 355 0.36 0.58 19.42
C PRO A 355 1.42 0.30 18.36
N ALA A 356 1.04 0.14 17.09
CA ALA A 356 2.00 -0.07 16.01
C ALA A 356 2.90 1.16 15.79
N THR A 357 2.33 2.36 15.71
CA THR A 357 3.11 3.58 15.45
C THR A 357 4.04 3.90 16.62
N PHE A 358 3.49 3.97 17.83
CA PHE A 358 4.32 4.31 18.99
C PHE A 358 5.34 3.21 19.31
N GLY A 359 5.04 1.95 19.00
CA GLY A 359 6.00 0.84 19.07
C GLY A 359 7.17 1.04 18.10
N VAL A 360 6.91 1.43 16.86
CA VAL A 360 7.97 1.78 15.89
C VAL A 360 8.76 2.99 16.37
N MET A 361 8.12 4.02 16.95
CA MET A 361 8.82 5.18 17.51
C MET A 361 9.77 4.79 18.64
N LEU A 362 9.34 3.91 19.57
CA LEU A 362 10.19 3.41 20.67
C LEU A 362 11.39 2.60 20.15
N LEU A 363 11.17 1.84 19.07
CA LEU A 363 12.18 0.99 18.44
C LEU A 363 12.88 1.65 17.24
N ALA A 364 12.76 2.97 17.07
CA ALA A 364 13.21 3.63 15.84
C ALA A 364 14.70 3.42 15.57
N TYR A 365 15.55 3.52 16.60
CA TYR A 365 17.00 3.29 16.46
C TYR A 365 17.35 1.86 16.02
N PRO A 366 16.98 0.79 16.76
CA PRO A 366 17.31 -0.56 16.34
C PRO A 366 16.61 -0.96 15.03
N LEU A 367 15.42 -0.42 14.74
CA LEU A 367 14.76 -0.63 13.44
C LEU A 367 15.55 0.01 12.29
N ASN A 368 16.00 1.25 12.46
CA ASN A 368 16.81 1.92 11.46
C ASN A 368 18.14 1.16 11.24
N THR A 369 18.82 0.73 12.30
CA THR A 369 20.02 -0.10 12.21
C THR A 369 19.78 -1.40 11.45
N LEU A 370 18.70 -2.13 11.79
CA LEU A 370 18.39 -3.42 11.18
C LEU A 370 18.24 -3.32 9.66
N PHE A 371 17.46 -2.35 9.18
CA PHE A 371 17.18 -2.18 7.75
C PHE A 371 18.26 -1.40 7.01
N TYR A 372 18.91 -0.43 7.66
CA TYR A 372 19.83 0.51 7.04
C TYR A 372 21.19 0.49 7.74
N THR A 373 21.67 1.62 8.25
CA THR A 373 22.91 1.76 9.04
C THR A 373 22.59 2.44 10.36
N PRO A 374 23.37 2.18 11.43
CA PRO A 374 23.30 2.97 12.66
C PRO A 374 23.42 4.46 12.33
N ASP A 375 22.37 5.22 12.62
CA ASP A 375 22.27 6.63 12.28
C ASP A 375 21.25 7.30 13.21
N SER A 376 21.72 8.20 14.06
CA SER A 376 20.88 8.91 15.02
C SER A 376 19.89 9.85 14.33
N LEU A 377 20.31 10.53 13.25
CA LEU A 377 19.45 11.39 12.46
C LEU A 377 18.38 10.54 11.76
N GLY A 378 18.78 9.46 11.11
CA GLY A 378 17.85 8.49 10.49
C GLY A 378 16.78 7.99 11.45
N SER A 379 17.18 7.69 12.68
CA SER A 379 16.29 7.21 13.74
C SER A 379 15.32 8.29 14.24
N ASN A 380 15.79 9.52 14.45
CA ASN A 380 14.94 10.64 14.87
C ASN A 380 13.92 11.03 13.79
N VAL A 381 14.35 11.01 12.53
CA VAL A 381 13.46 11.25 11.38
C VAL A 381 12.45 10.12 11.23
N LEU A 382 12.83 8.86 11.48
CA LEU A 382 11.88 7.73 11.53
C LEU A 382 10.81 7.90 12.62
N ILE A 383 11.16 8.43 13.80
CA ILE A 383 10.18 8.75 14.87
C ILE A 383 9.15 9.74 14.32
N GLN A 384 9.61 10.82 13.70
CA GLN A 384 8.72 11.84 13.14
C GLN A 384 7.87 11.27 11.99
N ALA A 385 8.47 10.57 11.04
CA ALA A 385 7.78 9.95 9.91
C ALA A 385 6.72 8.93 10.38
N SER A 386 6.98 8.19 11.45
CA SER A 386 6.01 7.29 12.07
C SER A 386 4.81 8.06 12.61
N PHE A 387 5.06 9.16 13.34
CA PHE A 387 3.98 10.04 13.81
C PHE A 387 3.17 10.64 12.65
N VAL A 388 3.83 11.10 11.59
CA VAL A 388 3.19 11.57 10.34
C VAL A 388 2.35 10.44 9.71
N GLY A 389 2.85 9.20 9.75
CA GLY A 389 2.16 7.98 9.31
C GLY A 389 0.79 7.76 9.95
N LEU A 390 0.54 8.24 11.19
CA LEU A 390 -0.80 8.21 11.79
C LEU A 390 -1.79 9.06 10.99
N PHE A 391 -1.38 10.25 10.55
CA PHE A 391 -2.24 11.14 9.76
C PHE A 391 -2.46 10.61 8.35
N LEU A 392 -1.43 10.02 7.72
CA LEU A 392 -1.60 9.36 6.42
C LEU A 392 -2.55 8.17 6.52
N GLY A 393 -2.36 7.31 7.53
CA GLY A 393 -3.24 6.17 7.76
C GLY A 393 -4.68 6.61 8.05
N LEU A 394 -4.85 7.67 8.87
CA LEU A 394 -6.16 8.24 9.16
C LEU A 394 -6.80 8.78 7.88
N TYR A 395 -6.05 9.54 7.08
CA TYR A 395 -6.51 10.06 5.79
C TYR A 395 -6.99 8.93 4.89
N MET A 396 -6.21 7.86 4.74
CA MET A 396 -6.59 6.71 3.92
C MET A 396 -7.88 6.07 4.40
N LEU A 397 -8.08 5.94 5.72
CA LEU A 397 -9.31 5.41 6.28
C LEU A 397 -10.50 6.34 6.00
N VAL A 398 -10.43 7.60 6.45
CA VAL A 398 -11.58 8.49 6.44
C VAL A 398 -11.96 8.91 5.01
N SER A 399 -10.99 9.07 4.12
CA SER A 399 -11.27 9.37 2.71
C SER A 399 -11.95 8.22 1.98
N ASN A 400 -11.60 6.96 2.26
CA ASN A 400 -12.30 5.79 1.73
C ASN A 400 -13.72 5.70 2.31
N MET A 401 -13.89 5.93 3.61
CA MET A 401 -15.22 5.93 4.24
C MET A 401 -16.13 7.01 3.63
N LEU A 402 -15.62 8.22 3.42
CA LEU A 402 -16.38 9.32 2.81
C LEU A 402 -16.77 9.00 1.35
N GLN A 403 -15.86 8.40 0.58
CA GLN A 403 -16.17 7.93 -0.78
C GLN A 403 -17.22 6.80 -0.78
N GLY A 404 -17.19 5.90 0.21
CA GLY A 404 -18.23 4.89 0.42
C GLY A 404 -19.61 5.47 0.73
N MET A 405 -19.66 6.70 1.27
CA MET A 405 -20.90 7.46 1.47
C MET A 405 -21.35 8.23 0.22
N PHE A 406 -20.71 7.98 -0.93
CA PHE A 406 -20.92 8.68 -2.21
C PHE A 406 -20.54 10.17 -2.20
N GLU A 407 -19.76 10.63 -1.22
CA GLU A 407 -19.31 12.02 -1.06
C GLU A 407 -17.95 12.28 -1.74
N ASN A 408 -17.81 11.81 -2.99
CA ASN A 408 -16.55 11.84 -3.75
C ASN A 408 -16.02 13.27 -3.99
N ARG A 409 -16.92 14.21 -4.30
CA ARG A 409 -16.55 15.62 -4.54
C ARG A 409 -15.98 16.27 -3.29
N ALA A 410 -16.58 16.00 -2.13
CA ALA A 410 -16.09 16.48 -0.85
C ALA A 410 -14.71 15.89 -0.52
N ALA A 411 -14.52 14.59 -0.74
CA ALA A 411 -13.22 13.94 -0.55
C ALA A 411 -12.10 14.59 -1.40
N ILE A 412 -12.36 14.86 -2.68
CA ILE A 412 -11.41 15.56 -3.56
C ILE A 412 -11.16 16.98 -3.08
N SER A 413 -12.23 17.74 -2.79
CA SER A 413 -12.10 19.14 -2.35
C SER A 413 -11.27 19.27 -1.08
N TYR A 414 -11.50 18.42 -0.09
CA TYR A 414 -10.75 18.45 1.16
C TYR A 414 -9.29 18.00 0.99
N LEU A 415 -9.01 17.04 0.11
CA LEU A 415 -7.63 16.72 -0.28
C LEU A 415 -6.94 17.94 -0.89
N VAL A 416 -7.61 18.66 -1.80
CA VAL A 416 -7.05 19.87 -2.43
C VAL A 416 -6.76 20.94 -1.38
N VAL A 417 -7.66 21.16 -0.42
CA VAL A 417 -7.42 22.11 0.68
C VAL A 417 -6.18 21.74 1.48
N GLY A 418 -6.02 20.47 1.90
CA GLY A 418 -4.82 20.02 2.60
C GLY A 418 -3.56 20.10 1.75
N PHE A 419 -3.68 19.86 0.43
CA PHE A 419 -2.58 20.01 -0.51
C PHE A 419 -2.12 21.46 -0.62
N LEU A 420 -3.05 22.42 -0.69
CA LEU A 420 -2.72 23.85 -0.67
C LEU A 420 -2.03 24.25 0.63
N VAL A 421 -2.51 23.77 1.78
CA VAL A 421 -1.85 23.98 3.09
C VAL A 421 -0.42 23.45 3.05
N LYS A 422 -0.21 22.25 2.53
CA LYS A 422 1.15 21.70 2.35
C LYS A 422 2.01 22.61 1.49
N LEU A 423 1.54 23.04 0.31
CA LEU A 423 2.32 23.91 -0.58
C LEU A 423 2.73 25.22 0.09
N LEU A 424 1.83 25.83 0.85
CA LEU A 424 2.11 27.07 1.60
C LEU A 424 3.14 26.85 2.72
N LEU A 425 3.06 25.71 3.41
CA LEU A 425 3.95 25.39 4.53
C LEU A 425 5.27 24.76 4.10
N GLN A 426 5.37 24.24 2.87
CA GLN A 426 6.52 23.48 2.39
C GLN A 426 7.82 24.28 2.51
N TYR A 427 7.84 25.50 1.96
CA TYR A 427 9.01 26.37 1.98
C TYR A 427 9.45 26.77 3.40
N PRO A 428 8.60 27.38 4.25
CA PRO A 428 9.01 27.77 5.59
C PRO A 428 9.37 26.55 6.46
N ALA A 429 8.68 25.41 6.28
CA ALA A 429 8.99 24.21 7.05
C ALA A 429 10.37 23.65 6.70
N ILE A 430 10.74 23.56 5.42
CA ILE A 430 12.08 23.12 5.00
C ILE A 430 13.13 24.14 5.46
N ARG A 431 12.87 25.44 5.32
CA ARG A 431 13.85 26.47 5.68
C ARG A 431 14.19 26.48 7.18
N LEU A 432 13.22 26.20 8.04
CA LEU A 432 13.34 26.26 9.50
C LEU A 432 13.70 24.91 10.13
N PHE A 433 13.20 23.79 9.56
CA PHE A 433 13.32 22.46 10.15
C PHE A 433 14.05 21.45 9.24
N GLU A 434 14.60 21.91 8.11
CA GLU A 434 15.43 21.13 7.18
C GLU A 434 14.78 19.78 6.82
N VAL A 435 15.45 18.67 7.16
CA VAL A 435 15.04 17.28 6.91
C VAL A 435 13.66 16.94 7.50
N TYR A 436 13.29 17.57 8.62
CA TYR A 436 12.01 17.37 9.28
C TYR A 436 10.88 18.21 8.65
N GLY A 437 11.23 19.26 7.89
CA GLY A 437 10.30 20.20 7.27
C GLY A 437 9.26 19.57 6.33
N PRO A 438 9.66 18.75 5.35
CA PRO A 438 8.74 18.06 4.44
C PRO A 438 7.68 17.23 5.18
N LEU A 439 8.12 16.51 6.22
CA LEU A 439 7.27 15.68 7.06
C LEU A 439 6.26 16.52 7.85
N LEU A 440 6.67 17.66 8.42
CA LEU A 440 5.76 18.59 9.10
C LEU A 440 4.70 19.16 8.14
N ALA A 441 5.11 19.64 6.97
CA ALA A 441 4.18 20.18 5.97
C ALA A 441 3.17 19.11 5.51
N THR A 442 3.63 17.87 5.31
CA THR A 442 2.78 16.71 4.99
C THR A 442 1.80 16.39 6.13
N MET A 443 2.27 16.36 7.37
CA MET A 443 1.43 16.10 8.55
C MET A 443 0.32 17.14 8.67
N LEU A 444 0.66 18.43 8.56
CA LEU A 444 -0.31 19.53 8.68
C LEU A 444 -1.31 19.53 7.52
N GLY A 445 -0.85 19.30 6.28
CA GLY A 445 -1.74 19.16 5.13
C GLY A 445 -2.75 18.03 5.30
N PHE A 446 -2.30 16.84 5.72
CA PHE A 446 -3.22 15.72 5.98
C PHE A 446 -4.07 15.91 7.24
N ALA A 447 -3.57 16.57 8.28
CA ALA A 447 -4.37 16.88 9.47
C ALA A 447 -5.57 17.77 9.12
N VAL A 448 -5.37 18.76 8.25
CA VAL A 448 -6.45 19.61 7.72
C VAL A 448 -7.44 18.76 6.91
N SER A 449 -6.96 17.97 5.94
CA SER A 449 -7.82 17.07 5.14
C SER A 449 -8.65 16.13 6.01
N CYS A 450 -8.01 15.44 6.96
CA CYS A 450 -8.65 14.52 7.90
C CYS A 450 -9.72 15.22 8.73
N THR A 451 -9.45 16.44 9.22
CA THR A 451 -10.40 17.20 10.03
C THR A 451 -11.64 17.57 9.23
N LEU A 452 -11.47 18.06 8.00
CA LEU A 452 -12.58 18.40 7.11
C LEU A 452 -13.41 17.17 6.72
N ILE A 453 -12.73 16.06 6.39
CA ILE A 453 -13.38 14.79 6.07
C ILE A 453 -14.18 14.27 7.27
N LEU A 454 -13.59 14.27 8.48
CA LEU A 454 -14.27 13.81 9.69
C LEU A 454 -15.51 14.66 10.03
N LYS A 455 -15.44 15.99 9.84
CA LYS A 455 -16.60 16.88 9.97
C LYS A 455 -17.71 16.48 8.99
N ARG A 456 -17.39 16.27 7.72
CA ARG A 456 -18.37 15.84 6.71
C ARG A 456 -18.95 14.46 6.99
N ILE A 457 -18.12 13.51 7.42
CA ILE A 457 -18.59 12.18 7.86
C ILE A 457 -19.56 12.31 9.03
N HIS A 458 -19.28 13.21 9.98
CA HIS A 458 -20.19 13.44 11.10
C HIS A 458 -21.54 13.99 10.64
N GLU A 459 -21.58 14.91 9.68
CA GLU A 459 -22.82 15.43 9.10
C GLU A 459 -23.67 14.34 8.42
N VAL A 460 -23.01 13.44 7.67
CA VAL A 460 -23.68 12.39 6.87
C VAL A 460 -24.09 11.17 7.72
N ALA A 461 -23.17 10.66 8.53
CA ALA A 461 -23.36 9.45 9.33
C ALA A 461 -23.98 9.73 10.71
N ARG A 462 -23.89 10.98 11.21
CA ARG A 462 -24.39 11.40 12.54
C ARG A 462 -23.91 10.50 13.69
N PHE A 463 -22.69 9.99 13.58
CA PHE A 463 -22.08 9.17 14.63
C PHE A 463 -21.75 10.04 15.86
N LYS A 464 -21.76 9.45 17.06
CA LYS A 464 -21.51 10.17 18.32
C LYS A 464 -20.00 10.31 18.57
N PRO A 465 -19.39 11.51 18.44
CA PRO A 465 -17.93 11.66 18.57
C PRO A 465 -17.45 11.35 19.99
N SER A 466 -18.28 11.64 21.01
CA SER A 466 -17.96 11.35 22.41
C SER A 466 -17.68 9.86 22.67
N PHE A 467 -18.39 8.97 21.99
CA PHE A 467 -18.21 7.52 22.12
C PHE A 467 -16.90 7.04 21.46
N VAL A 468 -16.58 7.58 20.28
CA VAL A 468 -15.29 7.33 19.62
C VAL A 468 -14.16 7.83 20.49
N TRP A 469 -14.23 9.08 20.95
CA TRP A 469 -13.22 9.71 21.79
C TRP A 469 -12.92 8.93 23.08
N ARG A 470 -13.94 8.55 23.86
CA ARG A 470 -13.75 7.78 25.10
C ARG A 470 -13.03 6.46 24.85
N ARG A 471 -13.35 5.76 23.75
CA ARG A 471 -12.71 4.48 23.44
C ARG A 471 -11.31 4.66 22.86
N THR A 472 -11.09 5.68 22.03
CA THR A 472 -9.77 6.05 21.53
C THR A 472 -8.84 6.46 22.67
N LEU A 473 -9.34 7.19 23.68
CA LEU A 473 -8.59 7.51 24.89
C LEU A 473 -8.21 6.26 25.69
N LEU A 474 -9.15 5.32 25.87
CA LEU A 474 -8.87 4.04 26.51
C LEU A 474 -7.78 3.27 25.77
N ILE A 475 -7.89 3.16 24.44
CA ILE A 475 -6.88 2.53 23.58
C ILE A 475 -5.52 3.21 23.77
N PHE A 476 -5.49 4.54 23.76
CA PHE A 476 -4.28 5.32 23.96
C PHE A 476 -3.63 5.02 25.33
N ILE A 477 -4.41 4.94 26.41
CA ILE A 477 -3.92 4.55 27.74
C ILE A 477 -3.31 3.14 27.70
N LEU A 478 -3.97 2.17 27.06
CA LEU A 478 -3.40 0.81 26.90
C LEU A 478 -2.10 0.83 26.11
N THR A 479 -2.02 1.66 25.07
CA THR A 479 -0.80 1.87 24.31
C THR A 479 0.30 2.48 25.19
N LEU A 480 0.01 3.46 26.04
CA LEU A 480 1.00 4.01 26.98
C LEU A 480 1.52 2.95 27.97
N ILE A 481 0.63 2.10 28.51
CA ILE A 481 1.03 1.01 29.41
C ILE A 481 1.93 0.01 28.67
N MET A 482 1.55 -0.36 27.43
CA MET A 482 2.38 -1.19 26.56
C MET A 482 3.76 -0.56 26.32
N LEU A 483 3.80 0.73 25.98
CA LEU A 483 5.06 1.44 25.72
C LEU A 483 5.95 1.49 26.95
N PHE A 484 5.37 1.67 28.14
CA PHE A 484 6.13 1.64 29.38
C PHE A 484 6.77 0.27 29.61
N ALA A 485 6.02 -0.82 29.45
CA ALA A 485 6.56 -2.18 29.56
C ALA A 485 7.63 -2.48 28.49
N SER A 486 7.39 -2.07 27.24
CA SER A 486 8.34 -2.20 26.14
C SER A 486 9.59 -1.36 26.35
N TRP A 487 9.48 -0.16 26.94
CA TRP A 487 10.62 0.69 27.26
C TRP A 487 11.49 0.08 28.36
N ILE A 488 10.88 -0.46 29.43
CA ILE A 488 11.62 -1.23 30.45
C ILE A 488 12.34 -2.41 29.82
N THR A 489 11.65 -3.15 28.95
CA THR A 489 12.24 -4.27 28.21
C THR A 489 13.45 -3.82 27.39
N LYS A 490 13.30 -2.70 26.66
CA LYS A 490 14.37 -2.13 25.86
C LYS A 490 15.57 -1.77 26.73
N MET A 491 15.37 -1.14 27.88
CA MET A 491 16.45 -0.80 28.80
C MET A 491 17.17 -2.04 29.35
N ILE A 492 16.44 -3.06 29.78
CA ILE A 492 17.02 -4.30 30.32
C ILE A 492 17.82 -5.05 29.25
N PHE A 493 17.24 -5.27 28.07
CA PHE A 493 17.93 -6.00 27.01
C PHE A 493 19.03 -5.16 26.35
N GLY A 494 18.89 -3.83 26.32
CA GLY A 494 19.87 -2.89 25.81
C GLY A 494 21.16 -2.80 26.65
N THR A 495 21.17 -3.29 27.91
CA THR A 495 22.43 -3.42 28.66
C THR A 495 23.29 -4.58 28.16
N PHE A 496 22.71 -5.57 27.46
CA PHE A 496 23.39 -6.77 26.97
C PHE A 496 23.53 -6.80 25.45
N LEU A 497 22.65 -6.10 24.72
CA LEU A 497 22.59 -6.08 23.26
C LEU A 497 23.00 -4.69 22.74
N ASN A 498 23.92 -4.66 21.78
CA ASN A 498 24.34 -3.45 21.09
C ASN A 498 23.34 -3.10 19.97
N GLU A 499 22.73 -1.92 20.06
CA GLU A 499 21.79 -1.38 19.06
C GLU A 499 22.44 -0.99 17.73
N ASP A 500 23.78 -1.01 17.63
CA ASP A 500 24.53 -0.75 16.39
C ASP A 500 24.74 -2.01 15.55
N SER A 501 24.63 -3.20 16.16
CA SER A 501 24.73 -4.46 15.43
C SER A 501 23.38 -4.86 14.86
N LYS A 502 23.31 -5.14 13.55
CA LYS A 502 22.07 -5.59 12.87
C LYS A 502 21.43 -6.80 13.54
N PHE A 503 22.24 -7.81 13.86
CA PHE A 503 21.72 -9.06 14.45
C PHE A 503 21.22 -8.85 15.88
N GLN A 504 21.96 -8.10 16.70
CA GLN A 504 21.55 -7.81 18.07
C GLN A 504 20.35 -6.86 18.12
N SER A 505 20.26 -5.91 17.19
CA SER A 505 19.07 -5.07 16.97
C SER A 505 17.83 -5.91 16.64
N LEU A 506 17.97 -6.94 15.79
CA LEU A 506 16.86 -7.86 15.50
C LEU A 506 16.36 -8.57 16.76
N LEU A 507 17.27 -9.11 17.58
CA LEU A 507 16.92 -9.76 18.84
C LEU A 507 16.22 -8.79 19.80
N LEU A 508 16.73 -7.57 19.92
CA LEU A 508 16.14 -6.52 20.75
C LEU A 508 14.72 -6.17 20.27
N ILE A 509 14.53 -5.97 18.95
CA ILE A 509 13.21 -5.70 18.36
C ILE A 509 12.24 -6.83 18.67
N LEU A 510 12.64 -8.10 18.47
CA LEU A 510 11.78 -9.25 18.71
C LEU A 510 11.38 -9.37 20.19
N ALA A 511 12.30 -9.14 21.11
CA ALA A 511 12.01 -9.16 22.54
C ALA A 511 11.04 -8.03 22.95
N VAL A 512 11.34 -6.79 22.57
CA VAL A 512 10.56 -5.60 22.92
C VAL A 512 9.17 -5.63 22.28
N ALA A 513 9.08 -6.00 20.99
CA ALA A 513 7.82 -6.14 20.28
C ALA A 513 7.00 -7.32 20.81
N GLY A 514 7.65 -8.43 21.16
CA GLY A 514 7.00 -9.60 21.78
C GLY A 514 6.35 -9.24 23.11
N ILE A 515 7.08 -8.60 24.02
CA ILE A 515 6.53 -8.16 25.32
C ILE A 515 5.44 -7.10 25.12
N GLY A 516 5.65 -6.13 24.23
CA GLY A 516 4.63 -5.13 23.91
C GLY A 516 3.33 -5.78 23.41
N ALA A 517 3.41 -6.70 22.45
CA ALA A 517 2.26 -7.42 21.92
C ALA A 517 1.55 -8.25 22.99
N LEU A 518 2.30 -8.91 23.89
CA LEU A 518 1.75 -9.67 25.01
C LEU A 518 1.01 -8.76 26.00
N VAL A 519 1.61 -7.65 26.42
CA VAL A 519 1.02 -6.70 27.38
C VAL A 519 -0.25 -6.07 26.78
N TYR A 520 -0.16 -5.53 25.56
CA TYR A 520 -1.29 -4.89 24.90
C TYR A 520 -2.42 -5.89 24.63
N GLY A 521 -2.07 -7.07 24.10
CA GLY A 521 -3.02 -8.15 23.82
C GLY A 521 -3.73 -8.64 25.09
N TYR A 522 -2.99 -8.87 26.17
CA TYR A 522 -3.55 -9.27 27.46
C TYR A 522 -4.51 -8.22 28.01
N LEU A 523 -4.10 -6.94 28.05
CA LEU A 523 -4.96 -5.87 28.56
C LEU A 523 -6.21 -5.69 27.70
N ALA A 524 -6.07 -5.72 26.38
CA ALA A 524 -7.19 -5.60 25.44
C ALA A 524 -8.20 -6.75 25.58
N LEU A 525 -7.74 -7.96 25.89
CA LEU A 525 -8.59 -9.12 26.19
C LEU A 525 -9.25 -9.01 27.57
N LYS A 526 -8.48 -8.63 28.60
CA LYS A 526 -8.96 -8.48 29.99
C LYS A 526 -10.12 -7.49 30.10
N ILE A 527 -10.02 -6.34 29.42
CA ILE A 527 -11.09 -5.34 29.44
C ILE A 527 -12.18 -5.59 28.37
N ARG A 528 -12.12 -6.73 27.67
CA ARG A 528 -13.05 -7.15 26.59
C ARG A 528 -13.14 -6.17 25.42
N LEU A 529 -12.11 -5.33 25.25
CA LEU A 529 -12.05 -4.36 24.15
C LEU A 529 -11.82 -5.07 22.82
N ALA A 530 -10.91 -6.05 22.79
CA ALA A 530 -10.63 -6.83 21.59
C ALA A 530 -11.87 -7.60 21.11
N GLU A 531 -12.66 -8.18 22.01
CA GLU A 531 -13.91 -8.86 21.67
C GLU A 531 -14.96 -7.92 21.07
N ARG A 532 -15.05 -6.71 21.61
CA ARG A 532 -16.01 -5.69 21.12
C ARG A 532 -15.64 -5.14 19.74
N LEU A 533 -14.35 -5.14 19.38
CA LEU A 533 -13.86 -4.55 18.13
C LEU A 533 -13.61 -5.59 17.02
N LEU A 534 -13.11 -6.78 17.37
CA LEU A 534 -12.76 -7.84 16.43
C LEU A 534 -13.83 -8.95 16.35
N GLY A 535 -14.82 -8.92 17.24
CA GLY A 535 -15.96 -9.82 17.24
C GLY A 535 -15.79 -11.09 18.11
N PRO A 536 -16.81 -11.97 18.10
CA PRO A 536 -16.96 -13.06 19.05
C PRO A 536 -15.92 -14.18 18.91
N GLY A 537 -15.22 -14.30 17.78
CA GLY A 537 -14.15 -15.28 17.59
C GLY A 537 -12.99 -15.12 18.60
N ILE A 538 -12.72 -13.88 19.03
CA ILE A 538 -11.70 -13.55 20.03
C ILE A 538 -12.13 -13.98 21.44
N ALA A 539 -13.43 -14.09 21.71
CA ALA A 539 -13.91 -14.56 23.02
C ALA A 539 -13.47 -16.00 23.30
N ARG A 540 -13.37 -16.85 22.27
CA ARG A 540 -12.79 -18.20 22.40
C ARG A 540 -11.33 -18.16 22.82
N LEU A 541 -10.55 -17.19 22.32
CA LEU A 541 -9.15 -17.01 22.69
C LEU A 541 -9.03 -16.55 24.16
N ARG A 542 -9.86 -15.59 24.60
CA ARG A 542 -9.93 -15.18 26.01
C ARG A 542 -10.24 -16.35 26.94
N HIS A 543 -11.25 -17.14 26.61
CA HIS A 543 -11.64 -18.32 27.40
C HIS A 543 -10.54 -19.39 27.42
N LYS A 544 -9.86 -19.66 26.30
CA LYS A 544 -8.70 -20.58 26.25
C LYS A 544 -7.53 -20.10 27.11
N LEU A 545 -7.27 -18.80 27.14
CA LEU A 545 -6.22 -18.19 27.94
C LEU A 545 -6.61 -17.98 29.42
N LYS A 546 -7.81 -18.40 29.83
CA LYS A 546 -8.34 -18.25 31.21
C LYS A 546 -8.29 -16.81 31.76
N ILE A 547 -8.39 -15.81 30.88
CA ILE A 547 -8.42 -14.39 31.25
C ILE A 547 -9.87 -14.05 31.64
N LYS A 548 -10.11 -13.65 32.89
CA LYS A 548 -11.45 -13.31 33.42
C LYS A 548 -11.99 -11.99 32.88
#